data_AF-A0A8T4YG84-F1
#
_entry.id   AF-A0A8T4YG84-F1
#
_cell.length_a   1.000
_cell.length_b   1.000
_cell.length_c   1.000
_cell.angle_alpha   90.00
_cell.angle_beta   90.00
_cell.angle_gamma   90.00
#
_symmetry.space_group_name_H-M   'P 1'
#
loop_
_entity.id
_entity.type
_entity.pdbx_description
1 polymer ?
#
loop_
_entity_poly.entity_id
_entity_poly.type
_entity_poly.pdbx_seq_one_letter_code
_entity_poly.pdbx_strand_id
1 'polypeptide(L)'
;MPFILGLTVSFILTLTILLKLLFPWFPDIIGWRDVLGASPNGCVDAYCGDALKPIGSALLGFMRINVQPINFAIAYLIPLDVLFSAWFIWIIFIIVAQIAYVMGYYTGGLTASGACRTLGWSYGLSPIWHGPIYWGWMCTTGGMIAFFMMMLWFAKGYLGEVFRAAIGKSSPAIREIEAKEPTSYRMALAMLIIGSVLFIAFLASLQMDFIVGAIVFIFTGFIYPIVDAYAQGLIGAGYAWGRVQWSSWPLHLIYSRHPGYTPGLCMGLIMIHRELDIPSGYIVAWSSGTMHGFKLADLSGTHPSTIYKLMAITLLVAYPISVIFRVWWPHRFGARFPNCLSGWECGDCGIDIYNTAPPAGELMQPIVMGFIITILLFLLRNRLIWWPLHPMGFLIGGAQYTTWTGAWTNFLVAWIAKWLTLRVGGSKAYEGYGVPFIGGVIVGYVIVVVIGIVTGLIRWFIPF
;
A
#
# COMPACT_ATOMS: atom_id res chain seq x y z
N MET A 1 27.76 16.52 5.11
CA MET A 1 28.18 15.46 6.07
C MET A 1 27.07 14.44 6.36
N PRO A 2 25.85 14.78 6.83
CA PRO A 2 24.90 13.78 7.35
C PRO A 2 24.45 12.74 6.31
N PHE A 3 24.25 13.16 5.06
CA PHE A 3 23.93 12.26 3.94
C PHE A 3 24.99 11.16 3.73
N ILE A 4 26.28 11.51 3.78
CA ILE A 4 27.37 10.53 3.60
C ILE A 4 27.36 9.53 4.75
N LEU A 5 27.16 10.01 5.99
CA LEU A 5 27.05 9.13 7.17
C LEU A 5 25.89 8.14 7.03
N GLY A 6 24.70 8.63 6.64
CA GLY A 6 23.52 7.77 6.42
C GLY A 6 23.72 6.75 5.31
N LEU A 7 24.36 7.15 4.21
CA LEU A 7 24.74 6.27 3.11
C LEU A 7 25.69 5.18 3.59
N THR A 8 26.78 5.53 4.28
CA THR A 8 27.76 4.56 4.80
C THR A 8 27.14 3.59 5.79
N VAL A 9 26.34 4.07 6.76
CA VAL A 9 25.66 3.22 7.76
C VAL A 9 24.70 2.25 7.08
N SER A 10 23.85 2.75 6.17
CA SER A 10 22.87 1.91 5.46
C SER A 10 23.52 0.91 4.52
N PHE A 11 24.56 1.32 3.78
CA PHE A 11 25.32 0.44 2.90
C PHE A 11 25.94 -0.70 3.70
N ILE A 12 26.63 -0.43 4.83
CA ILE A 12 27.24 -1.47 5.66
C ILE A 12 26.18 -2.42 6.22
N LEU A 13 25.13 -1.90 6.86
CA LEU A 13 24.07 -2.73 7.45
C LEU A 13 23.39 -3.61 6.39
N THR A 14 22.92 -3.01 5.29
CA THR A 14 22.24 -3.74 4.21
C THR A 14 23.17 -4.75 3.54
N LEU A 15 24.46 -4.42 3.39
CA LEU A 15 25.45 -5.34 2.81
C LEU A 15 25.69 -6.55 3.71
N THR A 16 25.78 -6.38 5.04
CA THR A 16 25.91 -7.54 5.95
C THR A 16 24.69 -8.48 5.88
N ILE A 17 23.48 -7.92 5.78
CA ILE A 17 22.24 -8.70 5.56
C ILE A 17 22.30 -9.42 4.21
N LEU A 18 22.64 -8.72 3.12
CA LEU A 18 22.77 -9.33 1.78
C LEU A 18 23.81 -10.45 1.75
N LEU A 19 24.97 -10.25 2.38
CA LEU A 19 26.03 -11.26 2.45
C LEU A 19 25.59 -12.49 3.24
N LYS A 20 24.86 -12.32 4.37
CA LYS A 20 24.26 -13.44 5.12
C LYS A 20 23.17 -14.19 4.33
N LEU A 21 22.42 -13.49 3.47
CA LEU A 21 21.40 -14.11 2.60
C LEU A 21 22.01 -14.84 1.40
N LEU A 22 23.10 -14.32 0.82
CA LEU A 22 23.82 -14.97 -0.28
C LEU A 22 24.71 -16.12 0.20
N PHE A 23 25.46 -15.93 1.28
CA PHE A 23 26.53 -16.84 1.70
C PHE A 23 26.20 -17.44 3.08
N PRO A 24 25.76 -18.71 3.17
CA PRO A 24 25.41 -19.34 4.44
C PRO A 24 26.55 -19.37 5.47
N TRP A 25 27.81 -19.35 5.01
CA TRP A 25 29.01 -19.29 5.83
C TRP A 25 29.30 -17.88 6.40
N PHE A 26 28.68 -16.83 5.89
CA PHE A 26 28.92 -15.47 6.36
C PHE A 26 28.30 -15.29 7.76
N PRO A 27 29.03 -14.68 8.73
CA PRO A 27 28.53 -14.51 10.08
C PRO A 27 27.33 -13.56 10.12
N ASP A 28 26.37 -13.84 11.00
CA ASP A 28 25.26 -12.93 11.26
C ASP A 28 25.66 -11.84 12.26
N ILE A 29 26.44 -10.87 11.76
CA ILE A 29 27.10 -9.82 12.56
C ILE A 29 26.12 -9.02 13.44
N ILE A 30 24.86 -8.92 13.04
CA ILE A 30 23.82 -8.13 13.73
C ILE A 30 22.66 -8.98 14.29
N GLY A 31 22.77 -10.32 14.27
CA GLY A 31 21.72 -11.23 14.74
C GLY A 31 20.43 -11.20 13.91
N TRP A 32 20.49 -10.75 12.66
CA TRP A 32 19.36 -10.54 11.76
C TRP A 32 18.50 -11.80 11.56
N ARG A 33 19.16 -12.91 11.24
CA ARG A 33 18.53 -14.16 10.80
C ARG A 33 18.64 -15.24 11.87
N ASP A 34 19.79 -15.34 12.51
CA ASP A 34 20.14 -16.47 13.38
C ASP A 34 19.70 -16.22 14.83
N VAL A 35 19.50 -14.96 15.23
CA VAL A 35 18.98 -14.57 16.57
C VAL A 35 17.53 -14.07 16.50
N LEU A 36 17.23 -13.15 15.58
CA LEU A 36 15.90 -12.56 15.44
C LEU A 36 14.94 -13.38 14.55
N GLY A 37 15.44 -14.32 13.74
CA GLY A 37 14.61 -15.07 12.79
C GLY A 37 13.97 -14.21 11.69
N ALA A 38 14.55 -13.05 11.35
CA ALA A 38 13.93 -12.12 10.42
C ALA A 38 13.95 -12.62 8.98
N SER A 39 12.85 -12.36 8.25
CA SER A 39 12.78 -12.60 6.81
C SER A 39 13.70 -11.64 6.03
N PRO A 40 13.93 -11.86 4.71
CA PRO A 40 14.63 -10.89 3.86
C PRO A 40 13.99 -9.49 3.82
N ASN A 41 12.71 -9.37 4.20
CA ASN A 41 11.97 -8.09 4.30
C ASN A 41 11.92 -7.54 5.75
N GLY A 42 12.71 -8.13 6.66
CA GLY A 42 12.79 -7.75 8.07
C GLY A 42 11.58 -8.11 8.91
N CYS A 43 10.67 -8.97 8.42
CA CYS A 43 9.50 -9.38 9.19
C CYS A 43 9.88 -10.54 10.13
N VAL A 44 9.75 -10.34 11.44
CA VAL A 44 9.87 -11.41 12.44
C VAL A 44 8.48 -11.89 12.81
N ASP A 45 8.27 -13.21 12.84
CA ASP A 45 7.03 -13.81 13.31
C ASP A 45 7.07 -14.03 14.83
N ALA A 46 6.06 -13.53 15.55
CA ALA A 46 6.06 -13.60 17.00
C ALA A 46 5.81 -15.00 17.56
N TYR A 47 5.35 -15.96 16.75
CA TYR A 47 5.11 -17.34 17.16
C TYR A 47 6.25 -18.28 16.74
N CYS A 48 6.82 -18.07 15.54
CA CYS A 48 7.87 -18.95 15.00
C CYS A 48 9.31 -18.55 15.41
N GLY A 49 9.56 -17.31 15.84
CA GLY A 49 10.88 -16.87 16.31
C GLY A 49 11.03 -16.99 17.81
N ASP A 50 12.03 -17.74 18.30
CA ASP A 50 12.22 -18.01 19.73
C ASP A 50 12.35 -16.74 20.59
N ALA A 51 12.94 -15.66 20.03
CA ALA A 51 13.08 -14.36 20.70
C ALA A 51 11.75 -13.67 21.05
N LEU A 52 10.65 -13.96 20.35
CA LEU A 52 9.32 -13.32 20.55
C LEU A 52 8.22 -14.30 20.99
N LYS A 53 8.49 -15.60 20.88
CA LYS A 53 7.57 -16.70 21.21
C LYS A 53 6.83 -16.53 22.55
N PRO A 54 7.44 -16.05 23.66
CA PRO A 54 6.71 -15.83 24.92
C PRO A 54 5.58 -14.79 24.83
N ILE A 55 5.67 -13.83 23.90
CA ILE A 55 4.66 -12.78 23.70
C ILE A 55 3.65 -13.22 22.63
N GLY A 56 4.12 -13.77 21.50
CA GLY A 56 3.24 -14.21 20.40
C GLY A 56 2.42 -15.48 20.70
N SER A 57 2.78 -16.22 21.76
CA SER A 57 1.97 -17.31 22.33
C SER A 57 1.04 -16.86 23.48
N ALA A 58 1.06 -15.58 23.88
CA ALA A 58 0.20 -15.02 24.91
C ALA A 58 -0.84 -14.03 24.36
N LEU A 59 -0.47 -13.25 23.32
CA LEU A 59 -1.31 -12.19 22.75
C LEU A 59 -1.75 -12.51 21.32
N LEU A 60 -3.07 -12.68 21.11
CA LEU A 60 -3.63 -13.02 19.79
C LEU A 60 -3.33 -11.96 18.73
N GLY A 61 -3.40 -10.68 19.09
CA GLY A 61 -3.11 -9.56 18.19
C GLY A 61 -1.61 -9.33 17.93
N PHE A 62 -0.72 -9.80 18.82
CA PHE A 62 0.73 -9.61 18.67
C PHE A 62 1.29 -10.63 17.68
N MET A 63 1.05 -10.40 16.39
CA MET A 63 1.36 -11.35 15.34
C MET A 63 2.81 -11.25 14.86
N ARG A 64 3.29 -10.04 14.53
CA ARG A 64 4.61 -9.82 13.89
C ARG A 64 5.20 -8.46 14.25
N ILE A 65 6.53 -8.34 14.15
CA ILE A 65 7.26 -7.06 14.17
C ILE A 65 8.12 -6.91 12.92
N ASN A 66 8.55 -5.68 12.63
CA ASN A 66 9.50 -5.40 11.57
C ASN A 66 10.81 -4.86 12.18
N VAL A 67 11.94 -5.28 11.61
CA VAL A 67 13.29 -4.85 12.02
C VAL A 67 14.10 -4.25 10.86
N GLN A 68 13.48 -4.03 9.69
CA GLN A 68 14.15 -3.55 8.48
C GLN A 68 14.69 -2.10 8.62
N PRO A 69 16.02 -1.87 8.57
CA PRO A 69 16.61 -0.55 8.78
C PRO A 69 16.04 0.54 7.85
N ILE A 70 15.83 0.22 6.58
CA ILE A 70 15.25 1.15 5.60
C ILE A 70 13.78 1.49 5.91
N ASN A 71 13.01 0.60 6.55
CA ASN A 71 11.61 0.87 6.88
C ASN A 71 11.49 1.84 8.06
N PHE A 72 12.33 1.73 9.09
CA PHE A 72 12.46 2.76 10.13
C PHE A 72 12.86 4.12 9.52
N ALA A 73 13.79 4.10 8.57
CA ALA A 73 14.30 5.31 7.93
C ALA A 73 13.24 6.03 7.09
N ILE A 74 12.48 5.31 6.26
CA ILE A 74 11.36 5.87 5.51
C ILE A 74 10.25 6.35 6.46
N ALA A 75 9.93 5.57 7.49
CA ALA A 75 8.93 5.95 8.50
C ALA A 75 9.28 7.27 9.20
N TYR A 76 10.56 7.58 9.43
CA TYR A 76 10.99 8.86 10.02
C TYR A 76 10.59 10.10 9.18
N LEU A 77 10.30 9.96 7.88
CA LEU A 77 9.83 11.06 7.03
C LEU A 77 8.32 11.36 7.23
N ILE A 78 7.52 10.37 7.60
CA ILE A 78 6.06 10.45 7.77
C ILE A 78 5.67 11.51 8.84
N PRO A 79 4.55 12.26 8.69
CA PRO A 79 4.06 13.19 9.70
C PRO A 79 3.91 12.56 11.10
N LEU A 80 4.23 13.33 12.15
CA LEU A 80 4.35 12.80 13.52
C LEU A 80 3.02 12.31 14.10
N ASP A 81 1.89 12.92 13.71
CA ASP A 81 0.55 12.52 14.11
C ASP A 81 0.06 11.28 13.35
N VAL A 82 0.38 11.14 12.06
CA VAL A 82 0.16 9.89 11.29
C VAL A 82 0.96 8.74 11.92
N LEU A 83 2.23 8.95 12.25
CA LEU A 83 3.08 7.96 12.92
C LEU A 83 2.49 7.53 14.27
N PHE A 84 2.14 8.50 15.12
CA PHE A 84 1.48 8.24 16.41
C PHE A 84 0.23 7.39 16.23
N SER A 85 -0.64 7.83 15.32
CA SER A 85 -1.91 7.17 15.02
C SER A 85 -1.70 5.72 14.59
N ALA A 86 -0.80 5.46 13.64
CA ALA A 86 -0.61 4.14 13.07
C ALA A 86 -0.14 3.08 14.09
N TRP A 87 0.79 3.43 15.00
CA TRP A 87 1.20 2.48 16.04
C TRP A 87 0.18 2.43 17.20
N PHE A 88 -0.42 3.54 17.61
CA PHE A 88 -1.37 3.58 18.71
C PHE A 88 -2.65 2.81 18.39
N ILE A 89 -3.16 2.95 17.17
CA ILE A 89 -4.32 2.21 16.65
C ILE A 89 -4.02 0.70 16.55
N TRP A 90 -2.76 0.32 16.29
CA TRP A 90 -2.34 -1.09 16.37
C TRP A 90 -2.32 -1.64 17.80
N ILE A 91 -1.94 -0.83 18.81
CA ILE A 91 -2.08 -1.24 20.22
C ILE A 91 -3.55 -1.41 20.61
N ILE A 92 -4.45 -0.53 20.16
CA ILE A 92 -5.91 -0.70 20.33
C ILE A 92 -6.37 -2.02 19.71
N PHE A 93 -5.93 -2.34 18.49
CA PHE A 93 -6.23 -3.62 17.85
C PHE A 93 -5.75 -4.82 18.67
N ILE A 94 -4.52 -4.81 19.20
CA ILE A 94 -4.00 -5.89 20.04
C ILE A 94 -4.90 -6.09 21.28
N ILE A 95 -5.33 -5.00 21.92
CA ILE A 95 -6.21 -5.04 23.10
C ILE A 95 -7.59 -5.62 22.71
N VAL A 96 -8.22 -5.13 21.65
CA VAL A 96 -9.54 -5.60 21.19
C VAL A 96 -9.49 -7.07 20.73
N ALA A 97 -8.43 -7.48 20.04
CA ALA A 97 -8.18 -8.87 19.67
C ALA A 97 -8.02 -9.78 20.90
N GLN A 98 -7.33 -9.31 21.94
CA GLN A 98 -7.18 -10.08 23.19
C GLN A 98 -8.48 -10.16 23.99
N ILE A 99 -9.29 -9.09 24.02
CA ILE A 99 -10.62 -9.11 24.65
C ILE A 99 -11.52 -10.12 23.95
N ALA A 100 -11.59 -10.09 22.61
CA ALA A 100 -12.36 -11.07 21.84
C ALA A 100 -11.86 -12.51 22.07
N TYR A 101 -10.53 -12.70 22.17
CA TYR A 101 -9.94 -14.01 22.49
C TYR A 101 -10.38 -14.54 23.87
N VAL A 102 -10.34 -13.69 24.90
CA VAL A 102 -10.80 -14.03 26.26
C VAL A 102 -12.31 -14.27 26.33
N MET A 103 -13.09 -13.63 25.45
CA MET A 103 -14.53 -13.91 25.26
C MET A 103 -14.83 -15.21 24.49
N GLY A 104 -13.81 -15.97 24.08
CA GLY A 104 -13.98 -17.26 23.39
C GLY A 104 -14.05 -17.17 21.86
N TYR A 105 -13.79 -16.02 21.25
CA TYR A 105 -13.59 -15.91 19.81
C TYR A 105 -12.18 -16.32 19.41
N TYR A 106 -11.97 -16.74 18.15
CA TYR A 106 -10.67 -17.17 17.63
C TYR A 106 -9.98 -18.26 18.48
N THR A 107 -10.76 -19.17 19.07
CA THR A 107 -10.24 -20.35 19.81
C THR A 107 -9.30 -21.17 18.93
N GLY A 108 -8.13 -21.52 19.47
CA GLY A 108 -7.05 -22.13 18.68
C GLY A 108 -6.22 -21.14 17.86
N GLY A 109 -6.54 -19.84 17.81
CA GLY A 109 -5.80 -18.84 17.03
C GLY A 109 -4.32 -18.69 17.42
N LEU A 110 -3.96 -19.05 18.65
CA LEU A 110 -2.57 -19.10 19.13
C LEU A 110 -1.77 -20.33 18.63
N THR A 111 -2.39 -21.32 17.96
CA THR A 111 -1.65 -22.43 17.30
C THR A 111 -1.16 -22.04 15.90
N ALA A 112 -1.79 -21.02 15.29
CA ALA A 112 -1.40 -20.47 14.00
C ALA A 112 -0.35 -19.36 14.15
N SER A 113 0.62 -19.31 13.23
CA SER A 113 1.66 -18.27 13.22
C SER A 113 1.08 -16.88 12.99
N GLY A 114 1.88 -15.85 13.30
CA GLY A 114 1.51 -14.46 13.00
C GLY A 114 1.29 -14.23 11.50
N ALA A 115 2.08 -14.88 10.65
CA ALA A 115 1.93 -14.89 9.20
C ALA A 115 0.59 -15.51 8.76
N CYS A 116 0.21 -16.67 9.28
CA CYS A 116 -1.06 -17.33 8.92
C CYS A 116 -2.29 -16.51 9.36
N ARG A 117 -2.22 -15.87 10.54
CA ARG A 117 -3.26 -14.95 11.03
C ARG A 117 -3.33 -13.65 10.21
N THR A 118 -2.18 -13.08 9.81
CA THR A 118 -2.15 -11.81 9.04
C THR A 118 -2.54 -11.95 7.58
N LEU A 119 -2.13 -13.03 6.91
CA LEU A 119 -2.38 -13.27 5.48
C LEU A 119 -3.72 -13.98 5.18
N GLY A 120 -4.57 -14.21 6.19
CA GLY A 120 -5.87 -14.88 5.98
C GLY A 120 -5.79 -16.39 5.72
N TRP A 121 -4.59 -17.00 5.73
CA TRP A 121 -4.38 -18.45 5.56
C TRP A 121 -5.11 -19.27 6.62
N SER A 122 -5.37 -18.67 7.77
CA SER A 122 -6.24 -19.19 8.82
C SER A 122 -7.40 -18.21 9.04
N TYR A 123 -8.23 -18.00 8.02
CA TYR A 123 -9.24 -16.93 7.96
C TYR A 123 -10.09 -16.84 9.25
N GLY A 124 -10.75 -17.93 9.66
CA GLY A 124 -11.56 -18.02 10.88
C GLY A 124 -10.82 -17.82 12.21
N LEU A 125 -9.49 -17.82 12.19
CA LEU A 125 -8.63 -17.54 13.35
C LEU A 125 -8.01 -16.12 13.30
N SER A 126 -8.34 -15.33 12.29
CA SER A 126 -7.77 -13.99 12.08
C SER A 126 -8.67 -12.89 12.66
N PRO A 127 -8.23 -12.15 13.69
CA PRO A 127 -8.91 -10.91 14.09
C PRO A 127 -8.82 -9.78 13.06
N ILE A 128 -8.03 -9.94 11.99
CA ILE A 128 -8.02 -9.00 10.86
C ILE A 128 -9.17 -9.29 9.90
N TRP A 129 -9.38 -10.56 9.57
CA TRP A 129 -10.24 -10.95 8.46
C TRP A 129 -11.58 -11.53 8.88
N HIS A 130 -11.73 -12.01 10.12
CA HIS A 130 -12.92 -12.70 10.61
C HIS A 130 -13.57 -12.01 11.82
N GLY A 131 -14.87 -12.29 12.02
CA GLY A 131 -15.67 -11.76 13.11
C GLY A 131 -15.20 -12.21 14.49
N PRO A 132 -15.48 -11.41 15.55
CA PRO A 132 -16.33 -10.21 15.53
C PRO A 132 -15.62 -8.92 15.08
N ILE A 133 -14.29 -8.91 14.92
CA ILE A 133 -13.53 -7.66 14.77
C ILE A 133 -13.44 -7.16 13.33
N TYR A 134 -13.16 -8.04 12.36
CA TYR A 134 -13.08 -7.67 10.94
C TYR A 134 -12.17 -6.44 10.64
N TRP A 135 -11.03 -6.34 11.33
CA TRP A 135 -10.19 -5.13 11.37
C TRP A 135 -9.72 -4.62 9.99
N GLY A 136 -9.36 -5.52 9.07
CA GLY A 136 -8.93 -5.18 7.72
C GLY A 136 -10.04 -4.48 6.95
N TRP A 137 -11.20 -5.14 6.84
CA TRP A 137 -12.43 -4.61 6.24
C TRP A 137 -12.83 -3.25 6.80
N MET A 138 -12.71 -3.08 8.11
CA MET A 138 -13.00 -1.81 8.78
C MET A 138 -12.03 -0.71 8.30
N CYS A 139 -10.73 -0.95 8.29
CA CYS A 139 -9.72 0.07 7.99
C CYS A 139 -9.54 0.34 6.47
N THR A 140 -9.33 -0.69 5.66
CA THR A 140 -8.98 -0.53 4.23
C THR A 140 -10.19 -0.36 3.32
N THR A 141 -11.35 -0.89 3.70
CA THR A 141 -12.57 -0.81 2.88
C THR A 141 -13.50 0.29 3.37
N GLY A 142 -14.03 0.16 4.59
CA GLY A 142 -14.91 1.17 5.19
C GLY A 142 -14.21 2.52 5.33
N GLY A 143 -13.04 2.51 5.96
CA GLY A 143 -12.24 3.72 6.17
C GLY A 143 -11.83 4.42 4.88
N MET A 144 -11.43 3.68 3.84
CA MET A 144 -11.11 4.30 2.55
C MET A 144 -12.32 4.98 1.89
N ILE A 145 -13.49 4.33 1.84
CA ILE A 145 -14.66 4.91 1.16
C ILE A 145 -15.06 6.23 1.84
N ALA A 146 -15.00 6.28 3.17
CA ALA A 146 -15.11 7.52 3.92
C ALA A 146 -14.00 8.53 3.58
N PHE A 147 -12.74 8.09 3.49
CA PHE A 147 -11.61 8.97 3.17
C PHE A 147 -11.77 9.64 1.80
N PHE A 148 -12.13 8.87 0.78
CA PHE A 148 -12.42 9.37 -0.57
C PHE A 148 -13.53 10.43 -0.56
N MET A 149 -14.66 10.16 0.11
CA MET A 149 -15.76 11.12 0.17
C MET A 149 -15.44 12.35 1.04
N MET A 150 -14.62 12.22 2.08
CA MET A 150 -14.14 13.38 2.83
C MET A 150 -13.19 14.23 1.99
N MET A 151 -12.32 13.65 1.16
CA MET A 151 -11.52 14.40 0.18
C MET A 151 -12.42 15.17 -0.79
N LEU A 152 -13.44 14.53 -1.38
CA LEU A 152 -14.41 15.21 -2.26
C LEU A 152 -15.18 16.31 -1.51
N TRP A 153 -15.55 16.08 -0.25
CA TRP A 153 -16.27 17.05 0.58
C TRP A 153 -15.45 18.31 0.87
N PHE A 154 -14.14 18.19 1.11
CA PHE A 154 -13.25 19.34 1.25
C PHE A 154 -12.93 19.99 -0.12
N ALA A 155 -12.77 19.20 -1.18
CA ALA A 155 -12.45 19.69 -2.53
C ALA A 155 -13.65 20.32 -3.28
N LYS A 156 -14.90 20.14 -2.83
CA LYS A 156 -16.12 20.52 -3.57
C LYS A 156 -16.16 21.97 -4.07
N GLY A 157 -15.58 22.92 -3.34
CA GLY A 157 -15.48 24.32 -3.77
C GLY A 157 -14.59 24.48 -4.99
N TYR A 158 -13.38 23.91 -4.93
CA TYR A 158 -12.41 23.89 -6.02
C TYR A 158 -12.91 23.10 -7.24
N LEU A 159 -13.51 21.93 -7.02
CA LEU A 159 -14.13 21.15 -8.11
C LEU A 159 -15.24 21.96 -8.80
N GLY A 160 -16.04 22.71 -8.04
CA GLY A 160 -17.01 23.66 -8.56
C GLY A 160 -16.40 24.82 -9.36
N GLU A 161 -15.13 25.16 -9.17
CA GLU A 161 -14.39 26.12 -10.01
C GLU A 161 -13.80 25.47 -11.26
N VAL A 162 -13.25 24.26 -11.16
CA VAL A 162 -12.78 23.46 -12.30
C VAL A 162 -13.92 23.23 -13.32
N PHE A 163 -15.10 22.81 -12.85
CA PHE A 163 -16.28 22.65 -13.74
C PHE A 163 -16.75 23.98 -14.35
N ARG A 164 -16.69 25.10 -13.61
CA ARG A 164 -17.01 26.44 -14.15
C ARG A 164 -15.99 26.88 -15.20
N ALA A 165 -14.70 26.65 -14.97
CA ALA A 165 -13.63 26.97 -15.91
C ALA A 165 -13.76 26.16 -17.21
N ALA A 166 -14.07 24.86 -17.12
CA ALA A 166 -14.25 23.98 -18.27
C ALA A 166 -15.37 24.42 -19.22
N ILE A 167 -16.45 25.04 -18.69
CA ILE A 167 -17.53 25.65 -19.50
C ILE A 167 -17.27 27.13 -19.86
N GLY A 168 -16.03 27.60 -19.76
CA GLY A 168 -15.60 28.95 -20.12
C GLY A 168 -15.87 30.04 -19.07
N LYS A 169 -16.46 29.70 -17.91
CA LYS A 169 -16.77 30.63 -16.81
C LYS A 169 -15.64 30.68 -15.77
N SER A 170 -14.38 30.80 -16.23
CA SER A 170 -13.20 30.87 -15.38
C SER A 170 -12.97 32.27 -14.77
N SER A 171 -12.78 32.31 -13.45
CA SER A 171 -12.32 33.50 -12.72
C SER A 171 -10.85 33.86 -13.05
N PRO A 172 -10.35 35.06 -12.72
CA PRO A 172 -8.94 35.38 -12.88
C PRO A 172 -8.01 34.44 -12.09
N ALA A 173 -8.40 34.09 -10.85
CA ALA A 173 -7.62 33.21 -9.99
C ALA A 173 -7.50 31.78 -10.55
N ILE A 174 -8.61 31.16 -10.99
CA ILE A 174 -8.56 29.78 -11.52
C ILE A 174 -7.77 29.71 -12.84
N ARG A 175 -7.68 30.80 -13.62
CA ARG A 175 -6.81 30.90 -14.81
C ARG A 175 -5.32 30.92 -14.48
N GLU A 176 -4.92 31.54 -13.36
CA GLU A 176 -3.50 31.53 -12.95
C GLU A 176 -3.06 30.14 -12.47
N ILE A 177 -3.99 29.36 -11.92
CA ILE A 177 -3.76 27.94 -11.61
C ILE A 177 -3.74 27.12 -12.91
N GLU A 178 -4.74 27.29 -13.79
CA GLU A 178 -4.83 26.61 -15.09
C GLU A 178 -3.58 26.83 -15.98
N ALA A 179 -2.96 28.01 -15.90
CA ALA A 179 -1.73 28.35 -16.61
C ALA A 179 -0.48 27.59 -16.12
N LYS A 180 -0.57 26.85 -15.01
CA LYS A 180 0.50 26.01 -14.43
C LYS A 180 0.21 24.51 -14.61
N GLU A 181 -0.98 24.15 -15.08
CA GLU A 181 -1.43 22.77 -15.28
C GLU A 181 -0.89 22.15 -16.59
N PRO A 182 -0.86 20.81 -16.73
CA PRO A 182 -0.43 20.16 -17.97
C PRO A 182 -1.31 20.47 -19.20
N THR A 183 -2.60 20.70 -18.98
CA THR A 183 -3.62 21.04 -19.99
C THR A 183 -4.73 21.88 -19.35
N SER A 184 -5.51 22.62 -20.15
CA SER A 184 -6.70 23.34 -19.65
C SER A 184 -7.73 22.40 -19.03
N TYR A 185 -8.51 22.88 -18.06
CA TYR A 185 -9.51 22.07 -17.34
C TYR A 185 -10.59 21.51 -18.28
N ARG A 186 -10.92 22.24 -19.36
CA ARG A 186 -11.80 21.75 -20.43
C ARG A 186 -11.20 20.54 -21.15
N MET A 187 -9.90 20.54 -21.42
CA MET A 187 -9.21 19.41 -22.06
C MET A 187 -9.02 18.26 -21.08
N ALA A 188 -8.67 18.53 -19.83
CA ALA A 188 -8.54 17.50 -18.78
C ALA A 188 -9.86 16.74 -18.56
N LEU A 189 -11.00 17.43 -18.50
CA LEU A 189 -12.31 16.77 -18.41
C LEU A 189 -12.69 16.02 -19.70
N ALA A 190 -12.35 16.55 -20.88
CA ALA A 190 -12.57 15.83 -22.14
C ALA A 190 -11.73 14.54 -22.21
N MET A 191 -10.46 14.59 -21.80
CA MET A 191 -9.57 13.43 -21.68
C MET A 191 -10.08 12.43 -20.65
N LEU A 192 -10.60 12.89 -19.50
CA LEU A 192 -11.20 12.03 -18.48
C LEU A 192 -12.45 11.30 -19.01
N ILE A 193 -13.33 11.99 -19.73
CA ILE A 193 -14.53 11.38 -20.34
C ILE A 193 -14.15 10.37 -21.42
N ILE A 194 -13.26 10.75 -22.35
CA ILE A 194 -12.81 9.86 -23.43
C ILE A 194 -12.07 8.63 -22.86
N GLY A 195 -11.17 8.84 -21.90
CA GLY A 195 -10.47 7.75 -21.20
C GLY A 195 -11.43 6.83 -20.45
N SER A 196 -12.48 7.39 -19.83
CA SER A 196 -13.52 6.60 -19.17
C SER A 196 -14.30 5.72 -20.15
N VAL A 197 -14.72 6.26 -21.30
CA VAL A 197 -15.42 5.51 -22.34
C VAL A 197 -14.52 4.43 -22.94
N LEU A 198 -13.26 4.75 -23.25
CA LEU A 198 -12.28 3.77 -23.77
C LEU A 198 -11.98 2.67 -22.75
N PHE A 199 -11.88 2.98 -21.47
CA PHE A 199 -11.63 1.99 -20.43
C PHE A 199 -12.84 1.09 -20.19
N ILE A 200 -14.07 1.62 -20.16
CA ILE A 200 -15.30 0.81 -20.11
C ILE A 200 -15.41 -0.09 -21.34
N ALA A 201 -15.09 0.42 -22.54
CA ALA A 201 -15.06 -0.39 -23.76
C ALA A 201 -13.98 -1.49 -23.71
N PHE A 202 -12.82 -1.21 -23.10
CA PHE A 202 -11.79 -2.22 -22.83
C PHE A 202 -12.30 -3.30 -21.88
N LEU A 203 -12.90 -2.96 -20.73
CA LEU A 203 -13.46 -3.93 -19.79
C LEU A 203 -14.55 -4.80 -20.46
N ALA A 204 -15.42 -4.21 -21.29
CA ALA A 204 -16.39 -4.96 -22.08
C ALA A 204 -15.73 -5.93 -23.09
N SER A 205 -14.58 -5.56 -23.68
CA SER A 205 -13.81 -6.46 -24.55
C SER A 205 -13.20 -7.66 -23.83
N LEU A 206 -13.04 -7.58 -22.49
CA LEU A 206 -12.66 -8.70 -21.62
C LEU A 206 -13.84 -9.61 -21.25
N GLN A 207 -15.00 -9.46 -21.92
CA GLN A 207 -16.25 -10.19 -21.68
C GLN A 207 -16.85 -9.96 -20.29
N MET A 208 -16.42 -8.92 -19.58
CA MET A 208 -16.99 -8.51 -18.29
C MET A 208 -18.39 -7.92 -18.52
N ASP A 209 -19.36 -8.30 -17.68
CA ASP A 209 -20.67 -7.65 -17.70
C ASP A 209 -20.57 -6.19 -17.23
N PHE A 210 -21.61 -5.41 -17.52
CA PHE A 210 -21.62 -3.98 -17.22
C PHE A 210 -21.47 -3.66 -15.72
N ILE A 211 -21.93 -4.53 -14.82
CA ILE A 211 -21.94 -4.24 -13.37
C ILE A 211 -20.57 -4.57 -12.75
N VAL A 212 -19.99 -5.71 -13.10
CA VAL A 212 -18.59 -6.05 -12.75
C VAL A 212 -17.64 -5.02 -13.38
N GLY A 213 -17.87 -4.65 -14.65
CA GLY A 213 -17.15 -3.58 -15.33
C GLY A 213 -17.26 -2.22 -14.62
N ALA A 214 -18.46 -1.82 -14.20
CA ALA A 214 -18.68 -0.57 -13.47
C ALA A 214 -18.03 -0.57 -12.08
N ILE A 215 -18.05 -1.69 -11.35
CA ILE A 215 -17.35 -1.82 -10.06
C ILE A 215 -15.84 -1.67 -10.26
N VAL A 216 -15.27 -2.40 -11.22
CA VAL A 216 -13.84 -2.27 -11.57
C VAL A 216 -13.54 -0.82 -11.95
N PHE A 217 -14.31 -0.21 -12.84
CA PHE A 217 -14.14 1.18 -13.30
C PHE A 217 -14.17 2.21 -12.15
N ILE A 218 -15.17 2.17 -11.26
CA ILE A 218 -15.32 3.13 -10.16
C ILE A 218 -14.15 3.03 -9.18
N PHE A 219 -13.76 1.81 -8.80
CA PHE A 219 -12.72 1.58 -7.80
C PHE A 219 -11.30 1.75 -8.39
N THR A 220 -11.01 1.20 -9.58
CA THR A 220 -9.70 1.35 -10.26
C THR A 220 -9.46 2.76 -10.79
N GLY A 221 -10.50 3.44 -11.29
CA GLY A 221 -10.36 4.74 -11.96
C GLY A 221 -10.39 5.93 -11.02
N PHE A 222 -11.10 5.83 -9.88
CA PHE A 222 -11.31 6.97 -8.98
C PHE A 222 -10.95 6.68 -7.54
N ILE A 223 -11.62 5.74 -6.87
CA ILE A 223 -11.54 5.62 -5.40
C ILE A 223 -10.13 5.25 -4.94
N TYR A 224 -9.56 4.15 -5.45
CA TYR A 224 -8.24 3.71 -5.01
C TYR A 224 -7.09 4.65 -5.46
N PRO A 225 -7.05 5.17 -6.71
CA PRO A 225 -6.05 6.15 -7.11
C PRO A 225 -6.09 7.45 -6.31
N ILE A 226 -7.27 8.02 -6.04
CA ILE A 226 -7.39 9.34 -5.40
C ILE A 226 -7.02 9.27 -3.91
N VAL A 227 -7.34 8.18 -3.20
CA VAL A 227 -6.89 8.03 -1.80
C VAL A 227 -5.40 7.68 -1.73
N ASP A 228 -4.87 6.87 -2.66
CA ASP A 228 -3.44 6.54 -2.66
C ASP A 228 -2.56 7.72 -3.13
N ALA A 229 -3.05 8.55 -4.04
CA ALA A 229 -2.48 9.85 -4.39
C ALA A 229 -2.20 10.71 -3.16
N TYR A 230 -3.25 10.87 -2.33
CA TYR A 230 -3.18 11.66 -1.13
C TYR A 230 -2.27 11.02 -0.07
N ALA A 231 -2.31 9.68 0.05
CA ALA A 231 -1.39 8.95 0.92
C ALA A 231 0.08 9.19 0.52
N GLN A 232 0.45 8.93 -0.73
CA GLN A 232 1.81 9.12 -1.21
C GLN A 232 2.27 10.58 -1.07
N GLY A 233 1.41 11.55 -1.35
CA GLY A 233 1.70 12.97 -1.11
C GLY A 233 1.84 13.37 0.37
N LEU A 234 1.22 12.65 1.31
CA LEU A 234 1.25 12.94 2.74
C LEU A 234 2.37 12.17 3.50
N ILE A 235 2.62 10.92 3.13
CA ILE A 235 3.49 9.99 3.89
C ILE A 235 4.67 9.45 3.07
N GLY A 236 4.73 9.70 1.76
CA GLY A 236 5.77 9.17 0.87
C GLY A 236 5.61 7.69 0.51
N ALA A 237 4.46 7.06 0.81
CA ALA A 237 4.17 5.66 0.54
C ALA A 237 2.67 5.41 0.32
N GLY A 238 2.32 4.35 -0.40
CA GLY A 238 0.93 3.89 -0.53
C GLY A 238 0.43 3.30 0.79
N TYR A 239 -0.80 3.62 1.19
CA TYR A 239 -1.27 3.39 2.56
C TYR A 239 -1.78 1.96 2.82
N ALA A 240 -2.20 1.24 1.77
CA ALA A 240 -2.76 -0.10 1.92
C ALA A 240 -2.35 -1.04 0.78
N TRP A 241 -1.87 -2.21 1.16
CA TRP A 241 -1.65 -3.40 0.33
C TRP A 241 -2.34 -4.56 1.05
N GLY A 242 -2.95 -5.49 0.30
CA GLY A 242 -4.01 -6.37 0.82
C GLY A 242 -5.31 -5.60 1.07
N ARG A 243 -5.81 -4.87 0.06
CA ARG A 243 -7.10 -4.16 0.13
C ARG A 243 -8.30 -5.09 -0.07
N VAL A 244 -8.11 -6.23 -0.75
CA VAL A 244 -9.16 -7.08 -1.34
C VAL A 244 -8.89 -8.60 -1.39
N GLN A 245 -7.80 -9.15 -0.79
CA GLN A 245 -7.45 -10.60 -0.83
C GLN A 245 -8.69 -11.48 -0.70
N TRP A 246 -8.89 -12.30 -1.74
CA TRP A 246 -9.56 -13.60 -1.63
C TRP A 246 -11.05 -13.50 -1.28
N SER A 247 -11.56 -12.33 -1.58
CA SER A 247 -12.97 -12.02 -1.82
C SER A 247 -13.09 -11.19 -3.10
N SER A 248 -12.02 -10.51 -3.53
CA SER A 248 -12.07 -9.55 -4.63
C SER A 248 -13.23 -8.56 -4.43
N TRP A 249 -13.31 -8.04 -3.21
CA TRP A 249 -14.16 -6.90 -2.88
C TRP A 249 -13.86 -5.76 -3.86
N PRO A 250 -14.87 -5.14 -4.51
CA PRO A 250 -16.25 -5.03 -4.04
C PRO A 250 -17.26 -6.08 -4.53
N LEU A 251 -16.86 -7.13 -5.28
CA LEU A 251 -17.83 -8.01 -5.93
C LEU A 251 -18.72 -8.79 -4.95
N HIS A 252 -18.30 -8.99 -3.70
CA HIS A 252 -19.16 -9.56 -2.64
C HIS A 252 -20.46 -8.78 -2.40
N LEU A 253 -20.52 -7.48 -2.73
CA LEU A 253 -21.76 -6.69 -2.67
C LEU A 253 -22.87 -7.20 -3.60
N ILE A 254 -22.52 -7.96 -4.65
CA ILE A 254 -23.44 -8.57 -5.60
C ILE A 254 -23.41 -10.10 -5.42
N TYR A 255 -22.21 -10.67 -5.47
CA TYR A 255 -21.95 -12.10 -5.43
C TYR A 255 -21.40 -12.47 -4.05
N SER A 256 -22.27 -12.54 -3.04
CA SER A 256 -21.85 -12.92 -1.66
C SER A 256 -21.22 -14.32 -1.56
N ARG A 257 -21.43 -15.16 -2.59
CA ARG A 257 -20.77 -16.44 -2.87
C ARG A 257 -20.47 -16.53 -4.36
N HIS A 258 -19.46 -17.33 -4.72
CA HIS A 258 -18.99 -17.44 -6.11
C HIS A 258 -20.12 -17.96 -7.03
N PRO A 259 -20.54 -17.20 -8.08
CA PRO A 259 -21.72 -17.53 -8.87
C PRO A 259 -21.46 -18.59 -9.96
N GLY A 260 -20.22 -19.07 -10.08
CA GLY A 260 -19.77 -20.00 -11.13
C GLY A 260 -18.75 -19.36 -12.06
N TYR A 261 -18.00 -20.20 -12.77
CA TYR A 261 -16.93 -19.74 -13.66
C TYR A 261 -17.50 -19.11 -14.95
N THR A 262 -17.24 -17.83 -15.16
CA THR A 262 -17.44 -17.16 -16.45
C THR A 262 -16.19 -16.35 -16.81
N PRO A 263 -15.87 -16.15 -18.12
CA PRO A 263 -14.71 -15.36 -18.51
C PRO A 263 -14.75 -13.93 -17.93
N GLY A 264 -15.91 -13.27 -18.01
CA GLY A 264 -16.12 -11.93 -17.48
C GLY A 264 -15.91 -11.85 -15.96
N LEU A 265 -16.39 -12.82 -15.19
CA LEU A 265 -16.13 -12.87 -13.75
C LEU A 265 -14.63 -13.06 -13.49
N CYS A 266 -13.99 -14.06 -14.09
CA CYS A 266 -12.56 -14.30 -13.86
C CYS A 266 -11.70 -13.09 -14.23
N MET A 267 -12.00 -12.42 -15.35
CA MET A 267 -11.29 -11.18 -15.74
C MET A 267 -11.56 -10.04 -14.76
N GLY A 268 -12.77 -9.91 -14.22
CA GLY A 268 -13.09 -8.96 -13.15
C GLY A 268 -12.36 -9.25 -11.84
N LEU A 269 -12.27 -10.52 -11.42
CA LEU A 269 -11.54 -10.95 -10.23
C LEU A 269 -10.03 -10.68 -10.37
N ILE A 270 -9.44 -11.03 -11.52
CA ILE A 270 -8.03 -10.76 -11.83
C ILE A 270 -7.75 -9.25 -11.87
N MET A 271 -8.63 -8.44 -12.47
CA MET A 271 -8.49 -6.97 -12.49
C MET A 271 -8.57 -6.39 -11.08
N ILE A 272 -9.48 -6.89 -10.23
CA ILE A 272 -9.58 -6.45 -8.83
C ILE A 272 -8.32 -6.83 -8.05
N HIS A 273 -7.87 -8.09 -8.09
CA HIS A 273 -6.69 -8.48 -7.32
C HIS A 273 -5.42 -7.78 -7.82
N ARG A 274 -5.18 -7.78 -9.13
CA ARG A 274 -3.96 -7.22 -9.74
C ARG A 274 -3.86 -5.69 -9.66
N GLU A 275 -4.97 -4.98 -9.87
CA GLU A 275 -4.98 -3.52 -9.99
C GLU A 275 -5.41 -2.79 -8.72
N LEU A 276 -6.05 -3.48 -7.75
CA LEU A 276 -6.60 -2.84 -6.54
C LEU A 276 -6.00 -3.34 -5.22
N ASP A 277 -5.51 -4.58 -5.14
CA ASP A 277 -4.99 -5.09 -3.86
C ASP A 277 -3.69 -4.41 -3.43
N ILE A 278 -2.93 -3.85 -4.38
CA ILE A 278 -1.53 -3.46 -4.26
C ILE A 278 -1.35 -1.99 -4.73
N PRO A 279 -0.66 -1.10 -3.99
CA PRO A 279 -0.33 0.26 -4.45
C PRO A 279 0.55 0.28 -5.72
N SER A 280 1.38 -0.75 -5.88
CA SER A 280 2.16 -1.04 -7.09
C SER A 280 1.43 -1.95 -8.09
N GLY A 281 0.12 -2.16 -7.94
CA GLY A 281 -0.76 -2.64 -9.02
C GLY A 281 -0.81 -1.59 -10.12
N TYR A 282 -0.89 -2.00 -11.39
CA TYR A 282 -0.45 -1.17 -12.52
C TYR A 282 -1.22 0.16 -12.61
N ILE A 283 -2.55 0.16 -12.55
CA ILE A 283 -3.35 1.39 -12.64
C ILE A 283 -3.01 2.39 -11.51
N VAL A 284 -2.88 1.92 -10.27
CA VAL A 284 -2.54 2.77 -9.12
C VAL A 284 -1.07 3.24 -9.21
N ALA A 285 -0.16 2.38 -9.67
CA ALA A 285 1.24 2.72 -9.94
C ALA A 285 1.40 3.77 -11.05
N TRP A 286 0.61 3.69 -12.13
CA TRP A 286 0.61 4.69 -13.21
C TRP A 286 0.11 6.04 -12.71
N SER A 287 -0.95 6.08 -11.88
CA SER A 287 -1.45 7.33 -11.30
C SER A 287 -0.39 7.99 -10.41
N SER A 288 0.19 7.25 -9.46
CA SER A 288 1.22 7.74 -8.54
C SER A 288 2.52 8.14 -9.23
N GLY A 289 2.98 7.34 -10.20
CA GLY A 289 4.10 7.72 -11.07
C GLY A 289 3.87 9.02 -11.84
N THR A 290 2.63 9.28 -12.28
CA THR A 290 2.25 10.54 -12.95
C THR A 290 2.34 11.74 -12.02
N MET A 291 1.84 11.62 -10.80
CA MET A 291 1.89 12.71 -9.80
C MET A 291 3.32 12.96 -9.30
N HIS A 292 4.13 11.92 -9.14
CA HIS A 292 5.57 12.09 -8.88
C HIS A 292 6.29 12.78 -10.05
N GLY A 293 5.92 12.47 -11.30
CA GLY A 293 6.38 13.19 -12.49
C GLY A 293 6.04 14.68 -12.46
N PHE A 294 4.79 15.04 -12.14
CA PHE A 294 4.38 16.44 -12.02
C PHE A 294 5.04 17.15 -10.84
N LYS A 295 5.23 16.48 -9.69
CA LYS A 295 5.95 17.10 -8.57
C LYS A 295 7.44 17.30 -8.86
N LEU A 296 8.06 16.41 -9.64
CA LEU A 296 9.41 16.61 -10.16
C LEU A 296 9.49 17.76 -11.18
N ALA A 297 8.41 17.99 -11.94
CA ALA A 297 8.30 19.14 -12.85
C ALA A 297 8.36 20.45 -12.06
N ASP A 298 7.47 20.59 -11.07
CA ASP A 298 7.40 21.72 -10.12
C ASP A 298 8.75 21.96 -9.41
N LEU A 299 9.36 20.91 -8.84
CA LEU A 299 10.66 21.00 -8.17
C LEU A 299 11.84 21.34 -9.09
N SER A 300 11.72 21.14 -10.40
CA SER A 300 12.77 21.46 -11.39
C SER A 300 12.48 22.72 -12.22
N GLY A 301 11.36 23.41 -11.98
CA GLY A 301 10.91 24.53 -12.80
C GLY A 301 10.48 24.14 -14.23
N THR A 302 10.32 22.84 -14.49
CA THR A 302 9.87 22.31 -15.79
C THR A 302 8.35 22.43 -15.90
N HIS A 303 7.84 23.02 -16.98
CA HIS A 303 6.40 23.13 -17.20
C HIS A 303 5.74 21.72 -17.25
N PRO A 304 4.70 21.42 -16.43
CA PRO A 304 4.14 20.06 -16.31
C PRO A 304 3.67 19.43 -17.62
N SER A 305 3.24 20.24 -18.60
CA SER A 305 2.87 19.73 -19.94
C SER A 305 4.02 19.07 -20.71
N THR A 306 5.28 19.37 -20.39
CA THR A 306 6.46 18.68 -20.93
C THR A 306 6.57 17.26 -20.37
N ILE A 307 6.38 17.10 -19.05
CA ILE A 307 6.38 15.78 -18.41
C ILE A 307 5.18 14.96 -18.89
N TYR A 308 3.99 15.56 -19.03
CA TYR A 308 2.82 14.87 -19.57
C TYR A 308 3.06 14.30 -20.98
N LYS A 309 3.67 15.09 -21.89
CA LYS A 309 4.06 14.63 -23.23
C LYS A 309 5.09 13.50 -23.18
N LEU A 310 6.12 13.64 -22.32
CA LEU A 310 7.14 12.61 -22.14
C LEU A 310 6.54 11.30 -21.64
N MET A 311 5.61 11.36 -20.69
CA MET A 311 4.91 10.19 -20.15
C MET A 311 4.01 9.52 -21.20
N ALA A 312 3.28 10.30 -22.01
CA ALA A 312 2.48 9.75 -23.10
C ALA A 312 3.34 9.03 -24.15
N ILE A 313 4.49 9.60 -24.53
CA ILE A 313 5.48 8.95 -25.42
C ILE A 313 6.06 7.69 -24.76
N THR A 314 6.40 7.77 -23.47
CA THR A 314 6.93 6.63 -22.70
C THR A 314 5.93 5.47 -22.65
N LEU A 315 4.64 5.74 -22.46
CA LEU A 315 3.60 4.72 -22.48
C LEU A 315 3.51 4.04 -23.86
N LEU A 316 3.48 4.82 -24.94
CA LEU A 316 3.40 4.32 -26.32
C LEU A 316 4.63 3.49 -26.74
N VAL A 317 5.82 3.79 -26.21
CA VAL A 317 7.06 3.05 -26.52
C VAL A 317 7.26 1.85 -25.57
N ALA A 318 7.07 2.04 -24.27
CA ALA A 318 7.32 1.00 -23.27
C ALA A 318 6.28 -0.12 -23.30
N TYR A 319 5.01 0.17 -23.63
CA TYR A 319 3.97 -0.86 -23.64
C TYR A 319 4.25 -1.97 -24.69
N PRO A 320 4.46 -1.68 -26.00
CA PRO A 320 4.81 -2.70 -26.99
C PRO A 320 6.07 -3.48 -26.62
N ILE A 321 7.12 -2.80 -26.15
CA ILE A 321 8.36 -3.44 -25.69
C ILE A 321 8.06 -4.41 -24.54
N SER A 322 7.33 -3.97 -23.52
CA SER A 322 7.00 -4.80 -22.36
C SER A 322 6.17 -6.03 -22.72
N VAL A 323 5.23 -5.92 -23.67
CA VAL A 323 4.42 -7.05 -24.16
C VAL A 323 5.29 -8.04 -24.93
N ILE A 324 6.13 -7.56 -25.85
CA ILE A 324 7.06 -8.41 -26.62
C ILE A 324 8.01 -9.17 -25.68
N PHE A 325 8.66 -8.48 -24.74
CA PHE A 325 9.56 -9.12 -23.78
C PHE A 325 8.83 -10.09 -22.84
N ARG A 326 7.62 -9.77 -22.38
CA ARG A 326 6.82 -10.63 -21.48
C ARG A 326 6.39 -11.94 -22.15
N VAL A 327 6.22 -11.96 -23.47
CA VAL A 327 5.97 -13.20 -24.24
C VAL A 327 7.28 -13.90 -24.60
N TRP A 328 8.26 -13.16 -25.12
CA TRP A 328 9.53 -13.72 -25.61
C TRP A 328 10.38 -14.36 -24.50
N TRP A 329 10.44 -13.74 -23.31
CA TRP A 329 11.36 -14.17 -22.25
C TRP A 329 11.03 -15.56 -21.67
N PRO A 330 9.77 -15.89 -21.27
CA PRO A 330 9.43 -17.26 -20.85
C PRO A 330 9.62 -18.30 -21.95
N HIS A 331 9.34 -17.95 -23.22
CA HIS A 331 9.58 -18.87 -24.35
C HIS A 331 11.08 -19.08 -24.63
N ARG A 332 11.95 -18.08 -24.41
CA ARG A 332 13.38 -18.18 -24.69
C ARG A 332 14.16 -18.96 -23.62
N PHE A 333 13.78 -18.81 -22.35
CA PHE A 333 14.42 -19.48 -21.20
C PHE A 333 13.66 -20.72 -20.70
N GLY A 334 12.50 -21.02 -21.32
CA GLY A 334 11.60 -22.11 -20.96
C GLY A 334 10.77 -21.82 -19.71
N ALA A 335 9.82 -22.71 -19.41
CA ALA A 335 8.90 -22.63 -18.27
C ALA A 335 9.58 -22.83 -16.89
N ARG A 336 10.87 -22.49 -16.76
CA ARG A 336 11.56 -22.26 -15.48
C ARG A 336 10.99 -21.03 -14.76
N PHE A 337 10.41 -20.10 -15.50
CA PHE A 337 9.44 -19.14 -14.98
C PHE A 337 8.02 -19.74 -15.14
N PRO A 338 7.21 -19.83 -14.07
CA PRO A 338 5.81 -20.22 -14.20
C PRO A 338 5.00 -19.18 -15.01
N ASN A 339 3.97 -19.65 -15.72
CA ASN A 339 3.17 -18.79 -16.62
C ASN A 339 2.34 -17.73 -15.86
N CYS A 340 1.93 -18.00 -14.62
CA CYS A 340 1.68 -16.95 -13.62
C CYS A 340 3.03 -16.64 -12.95
N LEU A 341 3.45 -15.37 -12.90
CA LEU A 341 4.75 -15.01 -12.30
C LEU A 341 4.79 -15.14 -10.78
N SER A 342 3.63 -15.29 -10.13
CA SER A 342 3.53 -15.93 -8.82
C SER A 342 2.42 -16.99 -8.80
N GLY A 343 2.49 -17.93 -7.86
CA GLY A 343 1.44 -18.93 -7.66
C GLY A 343 0.16 -18.39 -7.00
N TRP A 344 0.16 -17.14 -6.54
CA TRP A 344 -0.98 -16.54 -5.84
C TRP A 344 -2.10 -16.16 -6.82
N GLU A 345 -1.76 -15.48 -7.93
CA GLU A 345 -2.76 -14.95 -8.88
C GLU A 345 -3.55 -16.04 -9.65
N CYS A 346 -2.98 -17.24 -9.84
CA CYS A 346 -3.70 -18.30 -10.57
C CYS A 346 -4.98 -18.77 -9.83
N GLY A 347 -5.09 -18.46 -8.53
CA GLY A 347 -6.22 -18.84 -7.68
C GLY A 347 -7.37 -17.83 -7.61
N ASP A 348 -7.25 -16.64 -8.22
CA ASP A 348 -8.19 -15.53 -7.99
C ASP A 348 -9.63 -15.79 -8.46
N CYS A 349 -9.83 -16.67 -9.46
CA CYS A 349 -11.16 -17.13 -9.89
C CYS A 349 -11.58 -18.45 -9.20
N GLY A 350 -10.77 -18.98 -8.28
CA GLY A 350 -11.02 -20.24 -7.60
C GLY A 350 -12.21 -20.15 -6.64
N ILE A 351 -13.19 -21.03 -6.85
CA ILE A 351 -14.43 -21.09 -6.06
C ILE A 351 -14.18 -21.17 -4.54
N ASP A 352 -13.19 -21.95 -4.11
CA ASP A 352 -12.87 -22.13 -2.69
C ASP A 352 -12.27 -20.86 -2.09
N ILE A 353 -11.31 -20.25 -2.79
CA ILE A 353 -10.62 -19.01 -2.37
C ILE A 353 -11.66 -17.88 -2.22
N TYR A 354 -12.49 -17.65 -3.24
CA TYR A 354 -13.55 -16.65 -3.20
C TYR A 354 -14.55 -16.87 -2.05
N ASN A 355 -14.86 -18.13 -1.75
CA ASN A 355 -15.78 -18.48 -0.67
C ASN A 355 -15.14 -18.55 0.73
N THR A 356 -13.82 -18.36 0.88
CA THR A 356 -13.20 -18.20 2.22
C THR A 356 -13.68 -16.95 2.94
N ALA A 357 -14.06 -15.92 2.18
CA ALA A 357 -14.55 -14.67 2.71
C ALA A 357 -15.96 -14.79 3.33
N PRO A 358 -16.33 -13.89 4.26
CA PRO A 358 -17.68 -13.83 4.81
C PRO A 358 -18.71 -13.43 3.74
N PRO A 359 -19.98 -13.84 3.91
CA PRO A 359 -21.07 -13.31 3.10
C PRO A 359 -21.25 -11.82 3.36
N ALA A 360 -21.73 -11.08 2.34
CA ALA A 360 -21.82 -9.62 2.36
C ALA A 360 -22.49 -9.02 3.61
N GLY A 361 -23.53 -9.69 4.15
CA GLY A 361 -24.25 -9.24 5.34
C GLY A 361 -23.36 -9.08 6.58
N GLU A 362 -22.34 -9.93 6.74
CA GLU A 362 -21.37 -9.82 7.84
C GLU A 362 -20.35 -8.71 7.59
N LEU A 363 -19.98 -8.47 6.32
CA LEU A 363 -19.02 -7.41 5.93
C LEU A 363 -19.61 -6.00 6.03
N MET A 364 -20.93 -5.84 5.89
CA MET A 364 -21.56 -4.50 5.94
C MET A 364 -21.36 -3.80 7.29
N GLN A 365 -21.43 -4.52 8.41
CA GLN A 365 -21.24 -3.93 9.74
C GLN A 365 -19.84 -3.30 9.96
N PRO A 366 -18.71 -4.02 9.79
CA PRO A 366 -17.38 -3.44 9.96
C PRO A 366 -17.06 -2.38 8.91
N ILE A 367 -17.58 -2.49 7.69
CA ILE A 367 -17.38 -1.48 6.64
C ILE A 367 -18.09 -0.17 7.02
N VAL A 368 -19.34 -0.23 7.48
CA VAL A 368 -20.06 0.95 8.00
C VAL A 368 -19.39 1.51 9.26
N MET A 369 -18.88 0.65 10.15
CA MET A 369 -18.15 1.07 11.35
C MET A 369 -16.86 1.86 11.00
N GLY A 370 -16.03 1.32 10.11
CA GLY A 370 -14.76 1.95 9.72
C GLY A 370 -14.94 3.23 8.91
N PHE A 371 -16.02 3.29 8.13
CA PHE A 371 -16.50 4.49 7.46
C PHE A 371 -16.85 5.59 8.48
N ILE A 372 -17.67 5.26 9.49
CA ILE A 372 -18.07 6.19 10.56
C ILE A 372 -16.85 6.65 11.36
N ILE A 373 -15.97 5.72 11.78
CA ILE A 373 -14.73 6.05 12.49
C ILE A 373 -13.86 7.03 11.69
N THR A 374 -13.71 6.82 10.38
CA THR A 374 -12.88 7.70 9.55
C THR A 374 -13.50 9.08 9.38
N ILE A 375 -14.81 9.20 9.17
CA ILE A 375 -15.50 10.49 9.15
C ILE A 375 -15.35 11.21 10.50
N LEU A 376 -15.52 10.49 11.62
CA LEU A 376 -15.32 11.05 12.96
C LEU A 376 -13.88 11.54 13.17
N LEU A 377 -12.86 10.79 12.74
CA LEU A 377 -11.46 11.21 12.81
C LEU A 377 -11.19 12.49 11.99
N PHE A 378 -11.78 12.63 10.80
CA PHE A 378 -11.72 13.90 10.04
C PHE A 378 -12.44 15.05 10.76
N LEU A 379 -13.67 14.83 11.25
CA LEU A 379 -14.47 15.88 11.89
C LEU A 379 -13.88 16.35 13.23
N LEU A 380 -13.33 15.42 14.03
CA LEU A 380 -12.62 15.72 15.27
C LEU A 380 -11.33 16.48 14.99
N ARG A 381 -10.47 16.02 14.08
CA ARG A 381 -9.22 16.72 13.71
C ARG A 381 -9.46 18.09 13.07
N ASN A 382 -10.61 18.31 12.43
CA ASN A 382 -11.02 19.61 11.87
C ASN A 382 -11.70 20.56 12.88
N ARG A 383 -12.04 20.10 14.09
CA ARG A 383 -12.67 20.93 15.15
C ARG A 383 -11.85 21.07 16.43
N LEU A 384 -11.02 20.08 16.75
CA LEU A 384 -10.25 19.98 17.99
C LEU A 384 -8.76 20.08 17.66
N ILE A 385 -8.18 21.26 17.87
CA ILE A 385 -6.77 21.58 17.55
C ILE A 385 -5.78 20.64 18.27
N TRP A 386 -6.17 20.08 19.42
CA TRP A 386 -5.36 19.15 20.22
C TRP A 386 -5.50 17.67 19.82
N TRP A 387 -6.40 17.33 18.89
CA TRP A 387 -6.75 15.93 18.60
C TRP A 387 -5.61 15.18 17.89
N PRO A 388 -5.03 14.12 18.50
CA PRO A 388 -3.78 13.53 18.03
C PRO A 388 -3.97 12.45 16.95
N LEU A 389 -5.21 12.01 16.68
CA LEU A 389 -5.46 10.89 15.78
C LEU A 389 -5.80 11.35 14.35
N HIS A 390 -4.97 10.95 13.41
CA HIS A 390 -5.06 11.23 11.98
C HIS A 390 -5.80 10.08 11.25
N PRO A 391 -6.82 10.35 10.41
CA PRO A 391 -7.59 9.30 9.71
C PRO A 391 -6.71 8.36 8.87
N MET A 392 -5.72 8.89 8.13
CA MET A 392 -4.72 8.07 7.41
C MET A 392 -4.02 7.01 8.30
N GLY A 393 -3.75 7.31 9.58
CA GLY A 393 -3.14 6.34 10.50
C GLY A 393 -4.07 5.18 10.87
N PHE A 394 -5.40 5.39 10.83
CA PHE A 394 -6.39 4.32 10.97
C PHE A 394 -6.39 3.39 9.75
N LEU A 395 -6.40 3.97 8.54
CA LEU A 395 -6.31 3.22 7.28
C LEU A 395 -5.02 2.36 7.22
N ILE A 396 -3.87 2.96 7.54
CA ILE A 396 -2.57 2.25 7.61
C ILE A 396 -2.59 1.17 8.69
N GLY A 397 -3.17 1.46 9.86
CA GLY A 397 -3.18 0.57 11.04
C GLY A 397 -3.97 -0.73 10.89
N GLY A 398 -4.78 -0.87 9.84
CA GLY A 398 -5.43 -2.14 9.47
C GLY A 398 -5.06 -2.69 8.09
N ALA A 399 -4.19 -2.02 7.33
CA ALA A 399 -3.74 -2.50 6.03
C ALA A 399 -2.91 -3.78 6.14
N GLN A 400 -3.22 -4.82 5.34
CA GLN A 400 -2.56 -6.13 5.43
C GLN A 400 -1.05 -6.04 5.41
N TYR A 401 -0.44 -5.16 4.60
CA TYR A 401 1.02 -5.04 4.58
C TYR A 401 1.59 -4.49 5.89
N THR A 402 0.94 -3.51 6.52
CA THR A 402 1.35 -3.00 7.84
C THR A 402 1.33 -4.12 8.88
N THR A 403 0.28 -4.94 8.87
CA THR A 403 0.07 -6.01 9.85
C THR A 403 0.99 -7.21 9.57
N TRP A 404 1.09 -7.63 8.30
CA TRP A 404 1.94 -8.72 7.81
C TRP A 404 3.44 -8.44 7.88
N THR A 405 3.88 -7.19 7.70
CA THR A 405 5.30 -6.85 7.91
C THR A 405 5.63 -6.60 9.37
N GLY A 406 4.64 -6.25 10.20
CA GLY A 406 4.83 -5.79 11.57
C GLY A 406 5.26 -4.32 11.66
N ALA A 407 4.99 -3.51 10.62
CA ALA A 407 5.49 -2.14 10.48
C ALA A 407 4.99 -1.13 11.54
N TRP A 408 4.04 -1.52 12.39
CA TRP A 408 3.69 -0.75 13.60
C TRP A 408 4.91 -0.46 14.49
N THR A 409 5.88 -1.38 14.54
CA THR A 409 7.18 -1.17 15.23
C THR A 409 8.04 -0.11 14.55
N ASN A 410 8.06 -0.09 13.21
CA ASN A 410 8.72 0.98 12.44
C ASN A 410 8.10 2.34 12.77
N PHE A 411 6.77 2.42 12.81
CA PHE A 411 6.05 3.66 13.13
C PHE A 411 6.27 4.10 14.58
N LEU A 412 6.31 3.19 15.55
CA LEU A 412 6.62 3.49 16.96
C LEU A 412 8.04 4.04 17.14
N VAL A 413 9.05 3.35 16.59
CA VAL A 413 10.45 3.77 16.73
C VAL A 413 10.72 5.07 15.94
N ALA A 414 10.16 5.21 14.74
CA ALA A 414 10.21 6.45 13.98
C ALA A 414 9.49 7.60 14.69
N TRP A 415 8.35 7.35 15.35
CA TRP A 415 7.66 8.34 16.17
C TRP A 415 8.54 8.82 17.32
N ILE A 416 9.14 7.90 18.09
CA ILE A 416 10.05 8.23 19.20
C ILE A 416 11.24 9.06 18.67
N ALA A 417 11.92 8.59 17.62
CA ALA A 417 13.08 9.25 17.06
C ALA A 417 12.74 10.66 16.51
N LYS A 418 11.63 10.80 15.79
CA LYS A 418 11.19 12.08 15.23
C LYS A 418 10.71 13.05 16.31
N TRP A 419 9.99 12.54 17.33
CA TRP A 419 9.60 13.31 18.50
C TRP A 419 10.82 13.84 19.26
N LEU A 420 11.83 13.00 19.50
CA LEU A 420 13.08 13.40 20.14
C LEU A 420 13.82 14.47 19.33
N THR A 421 14.00 14.28 18.01
CA THR A 421 14.67 15.29 17.16
C THR A 421 13.94 16.63 17.19
N LEU A 422 12.60 16.62 17.06
CA LEU A 422 11.80 17.84 17.09
C LEU A 422 11.73 18.49 18.47
N ARG A 423 11.82 17.72 19.56
CA ARG A 423 11.85 18.24 20.95
C ARG A 423 13.20 18.83 21.33
N VAL A 424 14.31 18.24 20.90
CA VAL A 424 15.67 18.63 21.31
C VAL A 424 16.30 19.63 20.33
N GLY A 425 16.11 19.45 19.01
CA GLY A 425 16.74 20.26 17.97
C GLY A 425 15.78 21.03 17.05
N GLY A 426 14.46 20.88 17.25
CA GLY A 426 13.43 21.55 16.46
C GLY A 426 13.40 21.14 14.98
N SER A 427 12.68 21.91 14.16
CA SER A 427 12.61 21.72 12.71
C SER A 427 14.00 21.82 12.05
N LYS A 428 14.83 22.77 12.50
CA LYS A 428 16.21 22.97 11.99
C LYS A 428 17.07 21.70 12.08
N ALA A 429 16.95 20.92 13.15
CA ALA A 429 17.68 19.65 13.26
C ALA A 429 17.07 18.53 12.39
N TYR A 430 15.74 18.49 12.29
CA TYR A 430 15.04 17.56 11.41
C TYR A 430 15.40 17.80 9.93
N GLU A 431 15.38 19.05 9.48
CA GLU A 431 15.68 19.46 8.10
C GLU A 431 17.19 19.45 7.78
N GLY A 432 18.03 19.91 8.71
CA GLY A 432 19.48 20.05 8.47
C GLY A 432 20.29 18.77 8.67
N TYR A 433 19.84 17.85 9.54
CA TYR A 433 20.54 16.60 9.84
C TYR A 433 19.69 15.37 9.53
N GLY A 434 18.44 15.34 10.00
CA GLY A 434 17.54 14.19 9.87
C GLY A 434 17.23 13.80 8.41
N VAL A 435 16.55 14.67 7.67
CA VAL A 435 16.16 14.40 6.28
C VAL A 435 17.37 14.10 5.37
N PRO A 436 18.51 14.83 5.43
CA PRO A 436 19.70 14.48 4.66
C PRO A 436 20.31 13.12 5.05
N PHE A 437 20.35 12.78 6.33
CA PHE A 437 20.81 11.45 6.78
C PHE A 437 19.91 10.34 6.24
N ILE A 438 18.59 10.49 6.32
CA ILE A 438 17.63 9.51 5.76
C ILE A 438 17.74 9.41 4.23
N GLY A 439 17.92 10.52 3.52
CA GLY A 439 18.20 10.50 2.08
C GLY A 439 19.46 9.70 1.75
N GLY A 440 20.50 9.83 2.59
CA GLY A 440 21.69 8.98 2.54
C GLY A 440 21.37 7.50 2.75
N VAL A 441 20.59 7.19 3.79
CA VAL A 441 20.17 5.81 4.13
C VAL A 441 19.42 5.14 2.96
N ILE A 442 18.52 5.87 2.30
CA ILE A 442 17.79 5.40 1.12
C ILE A 442 18.77 5.08 -0.03
N VAL A 443 19.71 5.97 -0.33
CA VAL A 443 20.70 5.75 -1.40
C VAL A 443 21.64 4.58 -1.07
N GLY A 444 22.12 4.46 0.16
CA GLY A 444 22.95 3.34 0.61
C GLY A 444 22.24 1.99 0.47
N TYR A 445 20.95 1.93 0.78
CA TYR A 445 20.11 0.75 0.59
C TYR A 445 19.94 0.40 -0.89
N VAL A 446 19.62 1.40 -1.75
CA VAL A 446 19.44 1.19 -3.20
C VAL A 446 20.71 0.66 -3.86
N ILE A 447 21.89 1.15 -3.48
CA ILE A 447 23.17 0.64 -4.01
C ILE A 447 23.32 -0.87 -3.69
N VAL A 448 23.03 -1.29 -2.46
CA VAL A 448 23.12 -2.71 -2.08
C VAL A 448 22.03 -3.55 -2.76
N VAL A 449 20.83 -3.02 -2.97
CA VAL A 449 19.78 -3.70 -3.76
C VAL A 449 20.22 -3.93 -5.20
N VAL A 450 20.87 -2.96 -5.86
CA VAL A 450 21.42 -3.14 -7.22
C VAL A 450 22.51 -4.22 -7.24
N ILE A 451 23.41 -4.23 -6.25
CA ILE A 451 24.42 -5.28 -6.09
C ILE A 451 23.74 -6.65 -5.89
N GLY A 452 22.71 -6.73 -5.06
CA GLY A 452 21.94 -7.94 -4.78
C GLY A 452 21.20 -8.48 -6.01
N ILE A 453 20.64 -7.60 -6.85
CA ILE A 453 20.00 -7.99 -8.12
C ILE A 453 21.04 -8.55 -9.09
N VAL A 454 22.18 -7.86 -9.29
CA VAL A 454 23.23 -8.31 -10.23
C VAL A 454 23.86 -9.62 -9.77
N THR A 455 24.24 -9.73 -8.49
CA THR A 455 24.84 -10.96 -7.94
C THR A 455 23.84 -12.12 -7.88
N GLY A 456 22.56 -11.85 -7.60
CA GLY A 456 21.48 -12.83 -7.67
C GLY A 456 21.22 -13.33 -9.09
N LEU A 457 21.18 -12.44 -10.08
CA LEU A 457 21.03 -12.80 -11.50
C LEU A 457 22.18 -13.70 -11.97
N ILE A 458 23.43 -13.32 -11.67
CA ILE A 458 24.61 -14.13 -11.99
C ILE A 458 24.48 -15.52 -11.34
N ARG A 459 24.27 -15.57 -10.02
CA ARG A 459 24.32 -16.83 -9.26
C ARG A 459 23.20 -17.83 -9.56
N TRP A 460 22.00 -17.36 -9.88
CA TRP A 460 20.82 -18.21 -10.03
C TRP A 460 20.37 -18.41 -11.48
N PHE A 461 20.83 -17.58 -12.43
CA PHE A 461 20.41 -17.66 -13.83
C PHE A 461 21.57 -17.83 -14.83
N ILE A 462 22.83 -17.62 -14.44
CA ILE A 462 23.99 -18.09 -15.20
C ILE A 462 24.42 -19.43 -14.59
N PRO A 463 24.17 -20.58 -15.27
CA PRO A 463 24.66 -21.87 -14.78
C PRO A 463 26.19 -21.91 -14.85
N PHE A 464 26.78 -22.54 -13.84
CA PHE A 464 28.19 -22.97 -13.82
C PHE A 464 28.32 -24.35 -14.47
#